data_AF-A0A7C4W0G0-F1
#
_entry.id   AF-A0A7C4W0G0-F1
#
_cell.length_a   1.000
_cell.length_b   1.000
_cell.length_c   1.000
_cell.angle_alpha   90.00
_cell.angle_beta   90.00
_cell.angle_gamma   90.00
#
_symmetry.space_group_name_H-M   'P 1'
#
loop_
_entity.id
_entity.type
_entity.pdbx_description
1 polymer ?
#
loop_
_entity_poly.entity_id
_entity_poly.type
_entity_poly.pdbx_seq_one_letter_code
_entity_poly.pdbx_strand_id
1 'polypeptide(L)'
;MRLSPKPVRKCHGCLLNLGDRCWQHAYPRGQWQHNKRCRTRDDVAVHSRFLQWQKQPAVKTRRELRRRFFRVKPGRRRRACGDRPLAE
;
A
#
# COMPACT_ATOMS: atom_id res chain seq x y z
N MET A 1 5.21 -24.05 10.46
CA MET A 1 4.02 -24.40 9.64
C MET A 1 3.93 -23.45 8.45
N ARG A 2 3.96 -23.95 7.20
CA ARG A 2 3.76 -23.09 6.02
C ARG A 2 2.27 -22.76 5.91
N LEU A 3 1.90 -21.53 6.25
CA LEU A 3 0.53 -21.06 6.09
C LEU A 3 0.15 -21.16 4.61
N SER A 4 -0.80 -22.04 4.29
CA SER A 4 -1.22 -22.25 2.91
C SER A 4 -1.76 -20.94 2.31
N PRO A 5 -1.50 -20.66 1.03
CA PRO A 5 -1.85 -19.39 0.42
C PRO A 5 -3.36 -19.15 0.47
N LYS A 6 -3.74 -17.89 0.63
CA LYS A 6 -5.13 -17.43 0.66
C LYS A 6 -5.92 -17.93 -0.57
N PRO A 7 -7.21 -18.28 -0.41
CA PRO A 7 -8.04 -18.67 -1.55
C PRO A 7 -8.47 -17.43 -2.37
N VAL A 8 -7.57 -16.96 -3.26
CA VAL A 8 -7.71 -15.72 -4.05
C VAL A 8 -9.09 -15.62 -4.72
N ARG A 9 -9.55 -16.69 -5.39
CA ARG A 9 -10.85 -16.72 -6.10
C ARG A 9 -12.04 -16.41 -5.19
N LYS A 10 -12.00 -16.80 -3.91
CA LYS A 10 -13.11 -16.55 -2.96
C LYS A 10 -13.03 -15.18 -2.30
N CYS A 11 -11.83 -14.60 -2.24
CA CYS A 11 -11.59 -13.31 -1.62
C CYS A 11 -11.58 -12.13 -2.61
N HIS A 12 -11.65 -12.36 -3.92
CA HIS A 12 -11.50 -11.32 -4.95
C HIS A 12 -12.43 -10.12 -4.73
N GLY A 13 -13.70 -10.36 -4.40
CA GLY A 13 -14.70 -9.31 -4.14
C GLY A 13 -14.83 -8.85 -2.68
N CYS A 14 -13.91 -9.22 -1.78
CA CYS A 14 -13.98 -8.80 -0.38
C CYS A 14 -13.24 -7.49 -0.15
N LEU A 15 -13.83 -6.55 0.59
CA LEU A 15 -13.19 -5.28 0.95
C LEU A 15 -11.88 -5.50 1.73
N LEU A 16 -11.82 -6.54 2.55
CA LEU A 16 -10.66 -6.88 3.39
C LEU A 16 -9.52 -7.57 2.62
N ASN A 17 -9.62 -7.62 1.29
CA ASN A 17 -8.64 -8.26 0.41
C ASN A 17 -7.44 -7.33 0.18
N LEU A 18 -6.28 -7.68 0.75
CA LEU A 18 -5.02 -6.98 0.53
C LEU A 18 -4.14 -7.63 -0.55
N GLY A 19 -4.74 -8.45 -1.43
CA GLY A 19 -4.02 -9.29 -2.40
C GLY A 19 -3.61 -10.62 -1.77
N ASP A 20 -2.35 -10.72 -1.35
CA ASP A 20 -1.73 -11.93 -0.80
C ASP A 20 -2.29 -12.32 0.60
N ARG A 21 -2.69 -11.32 1.39
CA ARG A 21 -3.20 -11.49 2.76
C ARG A 21 -4.62 -10.91 2.95
N CYS A 22 -5.23 -11.24 4.08
CA CYS A 22 -6.46 -10.60 4.54
C CYS A 22 -6.09 -9.59 5.63
N TRP A 23 -6.81 -8.47 5.68
CA TRP A 23 -6.62 -7.48 6.74
C TRP A 23 -6.99 -8.05 8.13
N GLN A 24 -8.05 -8.85 8.22
CA GLN A 24 -8.59 -9.33 9.50
C GLN A 24 -8.01 -10.69 9.95
N HIS A 25 -7.73 -11.60 9.02
CA HIS A 25 -7.37 -12.98 9.34
C HIS A 25 -5.94 -13.31 8.92
N ALA A 26 -5.12 -13.78 9.86
CA ALA A 26 -3.78 -14.31 9.58
C ALA A 26 -3.83 -15.59 8.73
N TYR A 27 -4.89 -16.41 8.88
CA TYR A 27 -5.12 -17.61 8.08
C TYR A 27 -6.51 -17.59 7.40
N PRO A 28 -6.65 -16.88 6.26
CA PRO A 28 -7.95 -16.73 5.59
C PRO A 28 -8.49 -18.06 5.08
N ARG A 29 -7.62 -19.00 4.69
CA ARG A 29 -8.03 -20.30 4.14
C ARG A 29 -8.85 -21.12 5.15
N GLY A 30 -8.51 -21.06 6.44
CA GLY A 30 -9.26 -21.76 7.50
C GLY A 30 -10.71 -21.31 7.62
N GLN A 31 -10.99 -20.04 7.34
CA GLN A 31 -12.35 -19.51 7.36
C GLN A 31 -13.25 -20.17 6.31
N TRP A 32 -12.67 -20.65 5.20
CA TRP A 32 -13.42 -21.30 4.12
C TRP A 32 -13.53 -22.81 4.26
N GLN A 33 -12.86 -23.45 5.22
CA GLN A 33 -12.85 -24.90 5.38
C GLN A 33 -14.12 -25.43 6.06
N HIS A 34 -14.58 -24.77 7.12
CA HIS A 34 -15.71 -25.28 7.91
C HIS A 34 -17.07 -25.06 7.25
N ASN A 35 -17.40 -23.83 6.84
CA ASN A 35 -18.73 -23.50 6.33
C ASN A 35 -18.72 -23.00 4.88
N LYS A 36 -17.60 -23.15 4.16
CA LYS A 36 -17.37 -22.59 2.82
C LYS A 36 -17.71 -21.09 2.72
N ARG A 37 -17.75 -20.36 3.84
CA ARG A 37 -18.12 -18.95 3.96
C ARG A 37 -17.20 -18.25 4.96
N CYS A 38 -16.78 -17.04 4.63
CA CYS A 38 -15.98 -16.19 5.50
C CYS A 38 -16.90 -15.29 6.34
N ARG A 39 -16.94 -15.46 7.66
CA ARG A 39 -17.84 -14.70 8.56
C ARG A 39 -17.65 -13.19 8.47
N THR A 40 -16.41 -12.74 8.29
CA THR A 40 -16.08 -11.31 8.23
C THR A 40 -16.29 -10.71 6.84
N ARG A 41 -16.79 -11.49 5.88
CA ARG A 41 -17.13 -10.96 4.54
C ARG A 41 -18.36 -10.07 4.58
N ASP A 42 -19.30 -10.36 5.47
CA ASP A 42 -20.59 -9.68 5.56
C ASP A 42 -20.69 -8.85 6.86
N ASP A 43 -19.58 -8.71 7.59
CA ASP A 43 -19.52 -8.00 8.86
C ASP A 43 -19.29 -6.50 8.61
N VAL A 44 -20.35 -5.73 8.77
CA VAL A 44 -20.36 -4.27 8.57
C VAL A 44 -19.40 -3.57 9.54
N ALA A 45 -19.31 -4.04 10.80
CA ALA A 45 -18.44 -3.41 11.79
C ALA A 45 -16.96 -3.57 11.43
N VAL A 46 -16.57 -4.75 10.93
CA VAL A 46 -15.21 -5.00 10.46
C VAL A 46 -14.89 -4.14 9.24
N HIS A 47 -15.84 -3.99 8.31
CA HIS A 47 -15.66 -3.13 7.14
C HIS A 47 -15.50 -1.66 7.51
N SER A 48 -16.30 -1.14 8.45
CA SER A 48 -16.16 0.24 8.94
C SER A 48 -14.79 0.50 9.55
N ARG A 49 -14.26 -0.44 10.34
CA ARG A 49 -12.91 -0.35 10.92
C ARG A 49 -11.83 -0.38 9.84
N PHE A 50 -12.00 -1.22 8.83
CA PHE A 50 -11.08 -1.27 7.69
C PHE A 50 -11.03 0.05 6.92
N LEU A 51 -12.18 0.66 6.66
CA LEU A 51 -12.26 1.96 6.00
C LEU A 51 -11.59 3.07 6.83
N GLN A 52 -11.73 3.04 8.16
CA GLN A 52 -11.01 3.97 9.03
C GLN A 52 -9.50 3.75 8.98
N TRP A 53 -9.05 2.49 9.01
CA TRP A 53 -7.64 2.13 8.87
C TRP A 53 -7.05 2.63 7.54
N GLN A 54 -7.78 2.52 6.44
CA GLN A 54 -7.32 3.03 5.13
C GLN A 54 -7.14 4.56 5.11
N LYS A 55 -7.92 5.30 5.92
CA LYS A 55 -7.82 6.76 6.02
C LYS A 55 -6.64 7.21 6.89
N GLN A 56 -6.08 6.32 7.71
CA GLN A 56 -4.92 6.68 8.52
C GLN A 56 -3.71 6.90 7.61
N PRO A 57 -2.99 8.03 7.74
CA PRO A 57 -1.76 8.21 7.00
C PRO A 57 -0.81 7.08 7.39
N ALA A 58 -0.42 6.24 6.42
CA ALA A 58 0.62 5.26 6.62
C ALA A 58 1.82 6.00 7.22
N VAL A 59 2.13 5.71 8.48
CA VAL A 59 3.22 6.38 9.21
C VAL A 59 4.49 6.07 8.45
N LYS A 60 4.91 7.02 7.60
CA LYS A 60 6.09 6.86 6.75
C LYS A 60 7.29 6.82 7.66
N THR A 61 8.13 5.82 7.44
CA THR A 61 9.40 5.75 8.14
C THR A 61 10.25 6.98 7.77
N ARG A 62 11.13 7.41 8.68
CA ARG A 62 12.07 8.53 8.46
C ARG A 62 12.90 8.36 7.18
N ARG A 63 13.12 7.10 6.73
CA ARG A 63 13.81 6.73 5.49
C ARG A 63 12.96 7.00 4.24
N GLU A 64 11.66 6.69 4.29
CA GLU A 64 10.73 6.93 3.19
C GLU A 64 10.44 8.41 2.99
N LEU A 65 10.32 9.17 4.09
CA LEU A 65 10.22 10.63 4.04
C LEU A 65 11.44 11.24 3.33
N ARG A 66 12.67 10.83 3.69
CA ARG A 66 13.90 11.29 3.03
C ARG A 66 13.90 11.00 1.53
N ARG A 67 13.57 9.77 1.11
CA ARG A 67 13.53 9.42 -0.33
C ARG A 67 12.56 10.28 -1.15
N ARG A 68 11.47 10.76 -0.55
CA ARG A 68 10.49 11.61 -1.24
C ARG A 68 11.00 13.04 -1.42
N PHE A 69 11.69 13.60 -0.42
CA PHE A 69 12.31 14.92 -0.50
C PHE A 69 13.40 14.99 -1.59
N PHE A 70 14.26 13.98 -1.72
CA PHE A 70 15.35 13.98 -2.71
C PHE A 70 14.92 13.69 -4.16
N ARG A 71 13.66 13.27 -4.40
CA ARG A 71 13.14 13.06 -5.77
C ARG A 71 12.63 14.34 -6.44
N VAL A 72 12.50 15.43 -5.69
CA VAL A 72 12.26 16.76 -6.27
C VAL A 72 13.63 17.28 -6.74
N LYS A 73 14.06 16.85 -7.94
CA LYS A 73 15.23 17.49 -8.58
C LYS A 73 14.86 18.94 -8.86
N PRO A 74 15.64 19.94 -8.42
CA PRO A 74 15.53 21.27 -8.98
C PRO A 74 15.77 21.13 -10.48
N GLY A 75 14.83 21.63 -11.29
CA GLY A 75 14.93 21.63 -12.74
C GLY A 75 16.31 22.09 -13.16
N ARG A 76 16.91 21.37 -14.11
CA ARG A 76 18.23 21.69 -14.68
C ARG A 76 18.26 23.19 -15.01
N ARG A 77 18.95 24.00 -14.21
CA ARG A 77 19.40 25.31 -14.67
C ARG A 77 20.38 24.99 -15.80
N ARG A 78 19.97 25.21 -17.04
CA ARG A 78 20.88 25.23 -18.18
C ARG A 78 21.94 26.29 -17.83
N ARG A 79 23.19 25.86 -17.65
CA ARG A 79 24.32 26.79 -17.66
C ARG A 79 24.43 27.28 -19.10
N ALA A 80 23.97 28.50 -19.37
CA ALA A 80 24.45 29.23 -20.52
C ALA A 80 25.86 29.72 -20.14
N CYS A 81 26.88 28.92 -20.46
CA CYS A 81 28.23 29.45 -20.57
C CYS A 81 28.23 30.29 -21.85
N GLY A 82 28.36 31.61 -21.72
CA GLY A 82 28.32 32.50 -22.85
C GLY A 82 28.56 33.97 -22.51
N ASP A 83 29.42 34.27 -21.54
CA ASP A 83 30.00 35.59 -21.37
C ASP A 83 31.48 35.51 -21.73
N ARG A 84 31.79 35.87 -22.98
CA ARG A 84 33.15 36.10 -23.45
C ARG A 84 33.34 37.62 -23.41
N PRO A 85 34.18 38.18 -22.52
CA PRO A 85 34.47 39.60 -22.56
C PRO A 85 35.32 39.88 -23.81
N LEU A 86 34.89 40.84 -24.64
CA LEU A 86 35.72 41.40 -25.70
C LEU A 86 36.72 42.34 -25.03
N ALA A 87 38.00 41.98 -25.07
CA ALA A 87 39.09 42.84 -24.66
C ALA A 87 39.40 43.85 -25.78
N GLU A 88 39.56 45.10 -25.35
CA GLU A 88 40.18 46.30 -25.98
C GLU A 88 39.78 46.71 -27.40
#